data_AF-A0A9E3R3Y9-F1
#
_entry.id   AF-A0A9E3R3Y9-F1
#
_cell.length_a   1.000
_cell.length_b   1.000
_cell.length_c   1.000
_cell.angle_alpha   90.00
_cell.angle_beta   90.00
_cell.angle_gamma   90.00
#
_symmetry.space_group_name_H-M   'P 1'
#
loop_
_entity.id
_entity.type
_entity.pdbx_description
1 polymer ?
#
loop_
_entity_poly.entity_id
_entity_poly.type
_entity_poly.pdbx_seq_one_letter_code
_entity_poly.pdbx_strand_id
1 'polypeptide(L)'
;MLAFGVTLSGMCALALGASASFVQSAEVVQSSQTAAKAFSGASTPGDVIVVTLAWGSTSAATVTDSAGNTYLAAAPPTVGIGGLVGEQIQLFWAPVLDAGAAPLTVRATSRGALTCSSRPWSTGAWRR
;
A
#
# COMPACT_ATOMS: atom_id res chain seq x y z
N MET A 1 33.93 21.46 46.43
CA MET A 1 32.89 20.43 46.16
C MET A 1 31.91 21.05 45.17
N LEU A 2 32.09 20.75 43.88
CA LEU A 2 31.32 21.34 42.77
C LEU A 2 30.03 20.53 42.59
N ALA A 3 28.87 21.17 42.67
CA ALA A 3 27.59 20.58 42.29
C ALA A 3 27.24 21.02 40.86
N PHE A 4 27.25 20.08 39.92
CA PHE A 4 26.72 20.29 38.57
C PHE A 4 25.23 19.91 38.59
N GLY A 5 24.35 20.89 38.42
CA GLY A 5 22.93 20.66 38.19
C GLY A 5 22.68 20.38 36.70
N VAL A 6 22.25 19.18 36.36
CA VAL A 6 21.72 18.85 35.03
C VAL A 6 20.23 19.11 35.04
N THR A 7 19.77 20.16 34.37
CA THR A 7 18.35 20.38 34.10
C THR A 7 17.92 19.45 32.95
N LEU A 8 17.15 18.42 33.27
CA LEU A 8 16.52 17.54 32.30
C LEU A 8 15.32 18.25 31.66
N SER A 9 15.57 19.11 30.67
CA SER A 9 14.49 19.71 29.86
C SER A 9 14.16 18.79 28.68
N GLY A 10 13.66 17.60 28.99
CA GLY A 10 13.10 16.68 28.00
C GLY A 10 11.62 16.99 27.84
N MET A 11 11.28 18.01 27.06
CA MET A 11 9.90 18.20 26.60
C MET A 11 9.55 17.02 25.69
N CYS A 12 8.91 15.99 26.27
CA CYS A 12 8.18 15.00 25.50
C CYS A 12 6.96 15.71 24.92
N ALA A 13 7.14 16.39 23.79
CA ALA A 13 6.04 16.95 23.03
C ALA A 13 5.21 15.75 22.53
N LEU A 14 3.99 15.60 23.03
CA LEU A 14 3.01 14.74 22.37
C LEU A 14 2.78 15.34 20.98
N ALA A 15 3.29 14.66 19.95
CA ALA A 15 2.92 14.96 18.58
C ALA A 15 1.41 14.71 18.47
N LEU A 16 0.64 15.80 18.38
CA LEU A 16 -0.75 15.75 17.95
C LEU A 16 -0.75 15.02 16.60
N GLY A 17 -1.32 13.81 16.57
CA GLY A 17 -1.32 12.97 15.38
C GLY A 17 -1.86 13.75 14.19
N ALA A 18 -1.01 13.96 13.19
CA ALA A 18 -1.42 14.58 11.94
C ALA A 18 -2.60 13.77 11.38
N SER A 19 -3.69 14.45 11.04
CA SER A 19 -4.82 13.81 10.37
C SER A 19 -4.35 13.28 9.01
N ALA A 20 -4.50 11.97 8.79
CA ALA A 20 -4.17 11.38 7.49
C ALA A 20 -5.04 12.02 6.40
N SER A 21 -4.40 12.52 5.36
CA SER A 21 -5.08 13.09 4.19
C SER A 21 -4.78 12.23 2.97
N PHE A 22 -5.77 12.06 2.10
CA PHE A 22 -5.59 11.33 0.86
C PHE A 22 -4.79 12.18 -0.12
N VAL A 23 -3.64 11.68 -0.56
CA VAL A 23 -2.77 12.38 -1.52
C VAL A 23 -3.12 12.00 -2.95
N GLN A 24 -3.17 10.70 -3.26
CA GLN A 24 -3.38 10.19 -4.61
C GLN A 24 -3.71 8.70 -4.63
N SER A 25 -4.25 8.22 -5.75
CA SER A 25 -4.52 6.80 -6.03
C SER A 25 -4.10 6.43 -7.43
N ALA A 26 -3.71 5.17 -7.63
CA ALA A 26 -3.41 4.63 -8.94
C ALA A 26 -3.91 3.19 -9.03
N GLU A 27 -4.53 2.84 -10.15
CA GLU A 27 -5.09 1.51 -10.40
C GLU A 27 -4.54 0.93 -11.70
N VAL A 28 -4.36 -0.39 -11.73
CA VAL A 28 -3.98 -1.13 -12.92
C VAL A 28 -4.64 -2.51 -12.92
N VAL A 29 -5.13 -2.93 -14.08
CA VAL A 29 -5.70 -4.27 -14.32
C VAL A 29 -4.84 -4.94 -15.39
N GLN A 30 -4.29 -6.12 -15.12
CA GLN A 30 -3.48 -6.87 -16.09
C GLN A 30 -3.64 -8.36 -15.87
N SER A 31 -3.80 -9.15 -16.94
CA SER A 31 -3.87 -10.62 -16.86
C SER A 31 -2.49 -11.30 -16.87
N SER A 32 -1.48 -10.63 -16.30
CA SER A 32 -0.09 -11.09 -16.23
C SER A 32 0.32 -11.37 -14.78
N GLN A 33 1.40 -12.12 -14.60
CA GLN A 33 1.97 -12.42 -13.27
C GLN A 33 2.57 -11.19 -12.58
N THR A 34 2.88 -10.15 -13.35
CA THR A 34 3.43 -8.89 -12.86
C THR A 34 2.58 -7.74 -13.36
N ALA A 35 2.31 -6.76 -12.49
CA ALA A 35 1.74 -5.48 -12.85
C ALA A 35 2.51 -4.34 -12.21
N ALA A 36 2.55 -3.20 -12.90
CA ALA A 36 3.23 -2.01 -12.44
C ALA A 36 2.35 -0.79 -12.65
N LYS A 37 2.32 0.12 -11.68
CA LYS A 37 1.61 1.40 -11.80
C LYS A 37 2.40 2.52 -11.15
N ALA A 38 2.54 3.60 -11.91
CA ALA A 38 3.14 4.84 -11.45
C ALA A 38 2.11 5.73 -10.76
N PHE A 39 2.51 6.31 -9.63
CA PHE A 39 1.90 7.51 -9.09
C PHE A 39 2.51 8.74 -9.75
N SER A 40 1.65 9.64 -10.25
CA SER A 40 2.09 10.83 -10.97
C SER A 40 2.62 11.94 -10.06
N GLY A 41 2.13 12.02 -8.81
CA GLY A 41 2.63 12.95 -7.80
C GLY A 41 3.85 12.41 -7.06
N ALA A 42 4.72 13.32 -6.64
CA ALA A 42 5.84 12.99 -5.76
C ALA A 42 5.30 12.47 -4.42
N SER A 43 5.93 11.41 -3.90
CA SER A 43 5.67 10.92 -2.54
C SER A 43 6.67 11.54 -1.58
N THR A 44 6.22 11.92 -0.40
CA THR A 44 7.03 12.56 0.64
C THR A 44 7.38 11.59 1.76
N PRO A 45 8.51 11.78 2.47
CA PRO A 45 8.84 10.92 3.60
C PRO A 45 7.76 11.05 4.67
N GLY A 46 7.26 9.91 5.15
CA GLY A 46 6.14 9.85 6.10
C GLY A 46 4.78 9.58 5.45
N ASP A 47 4.67 9.64 4.12
CA ASP A 47 3.49 9.13 3.42
C ASP A 47 3.38 7.61 3.60
N VAL A 48 2.15 7.08 3.59
CA VAL A 48 1.89 5.64 3.64
C VAL A 48 1.23 5.20 2.34
N ILE A 49 1.80 4.19 1.69
CA ILE A 49 1.23 3.60 0.49
C ILE A 49 0.55 2.30 0.89
N VAL A 50 -0.72 2.18 0.49
CA VAL A 50 -1.52 0.98 0.67
C VAL A 50 -1.86 0.42 -0.70
N VAL A 51 -1.63 -0.88 -0.87
CA VAL A 51 -1.85 -1.61 -2.13
C VAL A 51 -2.82 -2.74 -1.85
N THR A 52 -3.94 -2.75 -2.56
CA THR A 52 -4.83 -3.90 -2.58
C THR A 52 -4.53 -4.71 -3.84
N LEU A 53 -4.29 -6.00 -3.68
CA LEU A 53 -3.97 -6.90 -4.77
C LEU A 53 -4.96 -8.06 -4.81
N ALA A 54 -5.38 -8.44 -6.02
CA ALA A 54 -6.14 -9.64 -6.27
C ALA A 54 -5.47 -10.48 -7.36
N TRP A 55 -5.40 -11.80 -7.18
CA TRP A 55 -4.71 -12.71 -8.10
C TRP A 55 -5.25 -14.14 -8.08
N GLY A 56 -5.18 -14.81 -9.23
CA GLY A 56 -5.69 -16.17 -9.44
C GLY A 56 -4.72 -17.29 -9.03
N SER A 57 -4.13 -17.27 -7.83
CA SER A 57 -3.29 -18.37 -7.32
C SER A 57 -3.25 -18.40 -5.79
N THR A 58 -3.03 -19.58 -5.19
CA THR A 58 -2.80 -19.73 -3.75
C THR A 58 -1.38 -19.37 -3.31
N SER A 59 -0.47 -19.13 -4.25
CA SER A 59 0.90 -18.69 -3.93
C SER A 59 0.91 -17.25 -3.42
N ALA A 60 1.84 -16.93 -2.53
CA ALA A 60 2.01 -15.57 -2.03
C ALA A 60 2.34 -14.58 -3.17
N ALA A 61 1.85 -13.36 -3.02
CA ALA A 61 2.23 -12.23 -3.86
C ALA A 61 3.25 -11.34 -3.14
N THR A 62 4.03 -10.60 -3.92
CA THR A 62 5.02 -9.64 -3.42
C THR A 62 4.79 -8.27 -4.07
N VAL A 63 5.05 -7.21 -3.31
CA VAL A 63 4.92 -5.83 -3.78
C VAL A 63 6.18 -5.05 -3.41
N THR A 64 6.74 -4.37 -4.41
CA THR A 64 7.90 -3.48 -4.29
C THR A 64 7.63 -2.20 -5.04
N ASP A 65 8.45 -1.17 -4.85
CA ASP A 65 8.41 0.03 -5.68
C ASP A 65 9.77 0.41 -6.26
N SER A 66 9.77 1.42 -7.12
CA SER A 66 10.98 1.94 -7.77
C SER A 66 11.93 2.67 -6.82
N ALA A 67 11.50 2.99 -5.59
CA ALA A 67 12.35 3.54 -4.55
C ALA A 67 13.03 2.43 -3.70
N GLY A 68 12.68 1.17 -3.95
CA GLY A 68 13.23 0.03 -3.22
C GLY A 68 12.48 -0.28 -1.92
N ASN A 69 11.33 0.34 -1.66
CA ASN A 69 10.53 -0.02 -0.49
C ASN A 69 9.97 -1.43 -0.65
N THR A 70 10.00 -2.18 0.44
CA THR A 70 9.40 -3.51 0.53
C THR A 70 8.10 -3.41 1.31
N TYR A 71 7.01 -3.90 0.71
CA TYR A 71 5.69 -3.80 1.31
C TYR A 71 5.41 -5.00 2.20
N LEU A 72 4.84 -4.72 3.37
CA LEU A 72 4.43 -5.72 4.35
C LEU A 72 2.96 -6.07 4.14
N ALA A 73 2.63 -7.34 4.32
CA ALA A 73 1.24 -7.78 4.35
C ALA A 73 0.53 -7.18 5.58
N ALA A 74 -0.57 -6.46 5.36
CA ALA A 74 -1.41 -5.95 6.45
C ALA A 74 -2.24 -7.07 7.10
N ALA A 75 -2.60 -8.08 6.30
CA ALA A 75 -3.37 -9.25 6.70
C ALA A 75 -3.01 -10.46 5.85
N PRO A 76 -3.34 -11.69 6.28
CA PRO A 76 -3.26 -12.88 5.42
C PRO A 76 -4.14 -12.75 4.17
N PRO A 77 -3.79 -13.44 3.05
CA PRO A 77 -4.64 -13.47 1.88
C PRO A 77 -5.99 -14.11 2.21
N THR A 78 -7.05 -13.52 1.66
CA THR A 78 -8.43 -14.02 1.81
C THR A 78 -8.97 -14.39 0.44
N VAL A 79 -9.69 -15.51 0.35
CA VAL A 79 -10.34 -15.91 -0.89
C VAL A 79 -11.44 -14.92 -1.24
N GLY A 80 -11.43 -14.44 -2.48
CA GLY A 80 -12.42 -13.51 -3.00
C GLY A 80 -13.83 -14.10 -3.01
N ILE A 81 -14.82 -13.21 -2.90
CA ILE A 81 -16.24 -13.53 -2.98
C ILE A 81 -16.86 -12.93 -4.25
N GLY A 82 -18.06 -13.39 -4.63
CA GLY A 82 -18.78 -12.88 -5.80
C GLY A 82 -18.01 -13.10 -7.11
N GLY A 83 -17.70 -12.02 -7.83
CA GLY A 83 -16.98 -12.07 -9.11
C GLY A 83 -15.51 -12.51 -9.02
N LEU A 84 -14.97 -12.61 -7.80
CA LEU A 84 -13.57 -12.94 -7.50
C LEU A 84 -13.41 -14.33 -6.86
N VAL A 85 -14.43 -15.19 -6.92
CA VAL A 85 -14.35 -16.55 -6.35
C VAL A 85 -13.21 -17.32 -7.01
N GLY A 86 -12.33 -17.90 -6.17
CA GLY A 86 -11.13 -18.62 -6.61
C GLY A 86 -9.89 -17.73 -6.73
N GLU A 87 -10.01 -16.42 -6.55
CA GLU A 87 -8.89 -15.49 -6.47
C GLU A 87 -8.52 -15.22 -5.01
N GLN A 88 -7.27 -14.86 -4.76
CA GLN A 88 -6.80 -14.37 -3.47
C GLN A 88 -6.81 -12.84 -3.48
N ILE A 89 -7.21 -12.23 -2.36
CA ILE A 89 -7.21 -10.79 -2.14
C ILE A 89 -6.37 -10.49 -0.90
N GLN A 90 -5.47 -9.51 -0.97
CA GLN A 90 -4.62 -9.12 0.14
C GLN A 90 -4.27 -7.63 0.11
N LEU A 91 -4.15 -7.05 1.30
CA LEU A 91 -3.65 -5.69 1.49
C LEU A 91 -2.18 -5.71 1.88
N PHE A 92 -1.42 -4.81 1.26
CA PHE A 92 -0.02 -4.56 1.53
C PHE A 92 0.18 -3.08 1.85
N TRP A 93 1.17 -2.78 2.69
CA TRP A 93 1.50 -1.40 3.03
C TRP A 93 3.01 -1.20 3.20
N ALA A 94 3.47 0.00 2.89
CA ALA A 94 4.82 0.46 3.19
C ALA A 94 4.80 1.95 3.55
N PRO A 95 5.57 2.38 4.56
CA PRO A 95 5.88 3.79 4.73
C PRO A 95 6.87 4.23 3.66
N VAL A 96 6.71 5.44 3.14
CA VAL A 96 7.70 6.09 2.29
C VAL A 96 8.80 6.61 3.21
N LEU A 97 9.93 5.91 3.22
CA LEU A 97 11.07 6.27 4.08
C LEU A 97 11.93 7.37 3.47
N ASP A 98 12.07 7.35 2.14
CA ASP A 98 12.77 8.36 1.36
C ASP A 98 11.84 8.95 0.30
N ALA A 99 11.87 10.27 0.13
CA ALA A 99 11.13 10.98 -0.91
C ALA A 99 11.71 10.58 -2.27
N GLY A 100 11.19 9.52 -2.86
CA GLY A 100 11.61 9.11 -4.20
C GLY A 100 11.32 10.22 -5.21
N ALA A 101 12.18 10.35 -6.22
CA ALA A 101 11.86 11.19 -7.37
C ALA A 101 10.57 10.69 -8.04
N ALA A 102 9.66 11.59 -8.39
CA ALA A 102 8.47 11.24 -9.16
C ALA A 102 8.88 10.81 -10.59
N PRO A 103 8.22 9.80 -11.20
CA PRO A 103 7.11 9.03 -10.64
C PRO A 103 7.55 7.83 -9.79
N LEU A 104 6.88 7.60 -8.66
CA LEU A 104 7.04 6.36 -7.88
C LEU A 104 6.22 5.24 -8.54
N THR A 105 6.89 4.17 -8.95
CA THR A 105 6.23 3.02 -9.61
C THR A 105 6.15 1.84 -8.67
N VAL A 106 4.92 1.46 -8.28
CA VAL A 106 4.65 0.24 -7.51
C VAL A 106 4.54 -0.94 -8.47
N ARG A 107 5.16 -2.06 -8.12
CA ARG A 107 5.18 -3.32 -8.85
C ARG A 107 4.68 -4.44 -7.96
N ALA A 108 3.67 -5.15 -8.43
CA ALA A 108 3.15 -6.36 -7.79
C ALA A 108 3.51 -7.58 -8.65
N THR A 109 3.90 -8.68 -8.00
CA THR A 109 4.19 -9.95 -8.67
C THR A 109 3.51 -11.09 -7.92
N SER A 110 2.92 -12.03 -8.65
CA SER A 110 2.37 -13.27 -8.11
C SER A 110 2.61 -14.43 -9.07
N ARG A 111 2.46 -15.68 -8.59
CA ARG A 111 2.55 -16.88 -9.44
C ARG A 111 1.27 -17.12 -10.27
N GLY A 112 0.19 -16.42 -9.95
CA GLY A 112 -1.05 -16.39 -10.74
C GLY A 112 -1.11 -15.15 -11.62
N ALA A 113 -2.05 -15.12 -12.57
CA ALA A 113 -2.39 -13.86 -13.21
C ALA A 113 -2.94 -12.91 -12.14
N LEU A 114 -2.47 -11.68 -12.14
CA LEU A 114 -3.12 -10.61 -11.40
C LEU A 114 -4.50 -10.41 -12.02
N THR A 115 -5.48 -10.21 -11.17
CA THR A 115 -6.87 -10.17 -11.58
C THR A 115 -7.57 -9.25 -10.58
N CYS A 116 -7.52 -7.94 -10.79
CA CYS A 116 -8.70 -7.19 -10.37
C CYS A 116 -9.71 -7.43 -11.49
N SER A 117 -10.68 -8.31 -11.29
CA SER A 117 -11.71 -8.51 -12.29
C SER A 117 -12.35 -7.14 -12.54
N SER A 118 -12.10 -6.54 -13.69
CA SER A 118 -12.88 -5.39 -14.19
C SER A 118 -14.30 -5.82 -14.58
N ARG A 119 -14.79 -6.95 -14.05
CA ARG A 119 -16.22 -7.26 -14.05
C ARG A 119 -16.84 -6.14 -13.23
N PRO A 120 -17.55 -5.20 -13.86
CA PRO A 120 -18.11 -4.10 -13.12
C PRO A 120 -18.95 -4.69 -11.99
N TRP A 121 -18.84 -4.10 -10.81
CA TRP A 121 -19.82 -4.25 -9.73
C TRP A 121 -21.28 -3.91 -10.17
N SER A 122 -21.55 -3.70 -11.45
CA SER A 122 -22.89 -3.47 -11.98
C SER A 122 -23.72 -4.74 -11.92
N THR A 123 -24.44 -4.90 -10.81
CA THR A 123 -25.90 -4.66 -10.79
C THR A 123 -26.48 -4.64 -9.36
N GLY A 124 -25.65 -4.42 -8.33
CA GLY A 124 -26.14 -4.11 -6.99
C GLY A 124 -26.12 -2.61 -6.74
N ALA A 125 -27.22 -1.93 -7.04
CA ALA A 125 -27.40 -0.50 -6.79
C ALA A 125 -27.11 -0.15 -5.32
N TRP A 126 -26.03 0.60 -5.07
CA TRP A 126 -25.88 1.36 -3.84
C TRP A 126 -26.87 2.51 -3.89
N ARG A 127 -28.06 2.32 -3.30
CA ARG A 127 -28.87 3.46 -2.87
C ARG A 127 -28.32 3.93 -1.53
N ARG A 128 -28.00 5.23 -1.49
CA ARG A 128 -27.83 5.97 -0.24
C ARG A 128 -29.11 5.92 0.59
#